data_AF-A0A3M1TLY8-F1
#
_entry.id   AF-A0A3M1TLY8-F1
#
_cell.length_a   1.000
_cell.length_b   1.000
_cell.length_c   1.000
_cell.angle_alpha   90.00
_cell.angle_beta   90.00
_cell.angle_gamma   90.00
#
_symmetry.space_group_name_H-M   'P 1'
#
loop_
_entity.id
_entity.type
_entity.pdbx_description
1 polymer ?
#
loop_
_entity_poly.entity_id
_entity_poly.type
_entity_poly.pdbx_seq_one_letter_code
_entity_poly.pdbx_strand_id
1 'polypeptide(L)'
;MGTPQSLQEQIEAAFDYRGDVTVTLAGGEQIVGFLFNRDLRPAREAPYVELFLPAGGRRKIEVARIESVALTGRDHAAKGAS
;
A
#
# COMPACT_ATOMS: atom_id res chain seq x y z
N MET A 1 -22.28 6.15 10.88
CA MET A 1 -21.61 5.01 10.22
C MET A 1 -20.80 5.60 9.09
N GLY A 2 -19.46 5.48 9.13
CA GLY A 2 -18.60 6.06 8.08
C GLY A 2 -18.79 5.31 6.77
N THR A 3 -18.82 6.03 5.65
CA THR A 3 -18.80 5.42 4.31
C THR A 3 -17.50 4.63 4.12
N PRO A 4 -17.53 3.48 3.43
CA PRO A 4 -16.30 2.77 3.09
C PRO A 4 -15.40 3.68 2.25
N GLN A 5 -14.13 3.81 2.67
CA GLN A 5 -13.14 4.63 1.98
C GLN A 5 -12.74 3.97 0.67
N SER A 6 -12.73 4.72 -0.44
CA SER A 6 -12.28 4.24 -1.74
C SER A 6 -10.80 3.86 -1.72
N LEU A 7 -10.36 3.03 -2.67
CA LEU A 7 -8.95 2.65 -2.77
C LEU A 7 -8.03 3.88 -2.97
N GLN A 8 -8.49 4.86 -3.75
CA GLN A 8 -7.74 6.11 -3.93
C GLN A 8 -7.53 6.82 -2.61
N GLU A 9 -8.59 7.02 -1.81
CA GLU A 9 -8.48 7.65 -0.50
C GLU A 9 -7.59 6.83 0.47
N GLN A 10 -7.63 5.50 0.41
CA GLN A 10 -6.72 4.64 1.19
C GLN A 10 -5.25 4.86 0.82
N ILE A 11 -4.94 4.94 -0.48
CA ILE A 11 -3.58 5.21 -0.97
C ILE A 11 -3.13 6.62 -0.59
N GLU A 12 -4.03 7.60 -0.67
CA GLU A 12 -3.75 8.98 -0.28
C GLU A 12 -3.40 9.03 1.22
N ALA A 13 -4.26 8.47 2.08
CA ALA A 13 -4.03 8.38 3.52
C ALA A 13 -2.73 7.61 3.87
N ALA A 14 -2.43 6.52 3.15
CA ALA A 14 -1.23 5.71 3.35
C ALA A 14 0.08 6.48 3.13
N PHE A 15 0.14 7.29 2.09
CA PHE A 15 1.30 8.13 1.80
C PHE A 15 1.45 9.28 2.80
N ASP A 16 0.33 9.88 3.24
CA ASP A 16 0.31 10.96 4.23
C ASP A 16 0.65 10.45 5.65
N TYR A 17 0.33 9.19 5.95
CA TYR A 17 0.61 8.54 7.25
C TYR A 17 2.10 8.47 7.59
N ARG A 18 2.99 8.41 6.57
CA ARG A 18 4.45 8.33 6.74
C ARG A 18 4.92 7.22 7.69
N GLY A 19 4.20 6.10 7.73
CA GLY A 19 4.58 4.87 8.41
C GLY A 19 4.47 3.66 7.48
N ASP A 20 4.73 2.47 8.02
CA ASP A 20 4.47 1.23 7.27
C ASP A 20 2.98 1.07 6.99
N VAL A 21 2.69 0.54 5.81
CA VAL A 21 1.35 0.20 5.36
C VAL A 21 1.33 -1.24 4.87
N THR A 22 0.15 -1.84 4.91
CA THR A 22 -0.10 -3.17 4.34
C THR A 22 -0.90 -2.98 3.06
N VAL A 23 -0.31 -3.38 1.93
CA VAL A 23 -0.97 -3.43 0.62
C VAL A 23 -1.44 -4.86 0.38
N THR A 24 -2.75 -5.04 0.25
CA THR A 24 -3.35 -6.32 -0.14
C THR A 24 -3.55 -6.32 -1.64
N LEU A 25 -3.00 -7.32 -2.33
CA LEU A 25 -3.16 -7.52 -3.76
C LEU A 25 -4.41 -8.36 -4.07
N ALA A 26 -4.88 -8.27 -5.31
CA ALA A 26 -5.88 -9.18 -5.86
C ALA A 26 -5.41 -10.63 -5.69
N GLY A 27 -6.21 -11.44 -4.99
CA GLY A 27 -5.86 -12.81 -4.61
C GLY A 27 -5.33 -12.97 -3.19
N GLY A 28 -5.22 -11.89 -2.41
CA GLY A 28 -4.95 -11.92 -0.97
C GLY A 28 -3.47 -11.89 -0.55
N GLU A 29 -2.52 -11.78 -1.49
CA GLU A 29 -1.11 -11.53 -1.16
C GLU A 29 -0.99 -10.19 -0.42
N GLN A 30 -0.30 -10.17 0.71
CA GLN A 30 -0.08 -8.96 1.50
C GLN A 30 1.38 -8.55 1.46
N ILE A 31 1.61 -7.26 1.26
CA ILE A 31 2.93 -6.65 1.19
C ILE A 31 3.00 -5.54 2.22
N VAL A 32 3.92 -5.66 3.17
CA VAL A 32 4.20 -4.61 4.14
C VAL A 32 5.35 -3.75 3.63
N GLY A 33 5.21 -2.43 3.74
CA GLY A 33 6.31 -1.50 3.50
C GLY A 33 5.89 -0.03 3.61
N PHE A 34 6.86 0.85 3.44
CA PHE A 34 6.67 2.29 3.49
C PHE A 34 6.32 2.83 2.09
N LEU A 35 5.10 3.37 1.94
CA LEU A 35 4.63 3.94 0.68
C LEU A 35 5.25 5.33 0.47
N PHE A 36 6.25 5.41 -0.40
CA PHE A 36 7.05 6.62 -0.61
C PHE A 36 6.76 7.35 -1.92
N ASN A 37 6.05 6.72 -2.85
CA ASN A 37 5.63 7.33 -4.11
C ASN A 37 4.28 6.76 -4.59
N ARG A 38 3.51 7.58 -5.32
CA ARG A 38 2.29 7.18 -6.01
C ARG A 38 2.12 8.03 -7.28
N ASP A 39 1.66 7.42 -8.37
CA ASP A 39 1.03 8.16 -9.47
C ASP A 39 -0.35 7.56 -9.73
N LEU A 40 -1.39 8.35 -9.43
CA LEU A 40 -2.78 7.95 -9.60
C LEU A 40 -3.41 8.52 -10.87
N ARG A 41 -2.63 9.15 -11.76
CA ARG A 41 -3.13 9.79 -12.98
C ARG A 41 -2.94 8.85 -14.18
N PRO A 42 -4.01 8.25 -14.71
CA PRO A 42 -3.92 7.43 -15.91
C PRO A 42 -3.81 8.34 -17.14
N ALA A 43 -2.58 8.77 -17.47
CA ALA A 43 -2.31 9.56 -18.67
C ALA A 43 -1.43 8.79 -19.65
N ARG A 44 -0.17 8.52 -19.28
CA ARG A 44 0.80 7.80 -20.12
C ARG A 44 1.18 6.43 -19.61
N GLU A 45 0.98 6.19 -18.32
CA GLU A 45 1.32 4.96 -17.63
C GLU A 45 0.16 4.51 -16.74
N ALA A 46 0.09 3.21 -16.46
CA ALA A 46 -0.87 2.66 -15.51
C ALA A 46 -0.62 3.26 -14.11
N PRO A 47 -1.67 3.65 -13.37
CA PRO A 47 -1.53 4.11 -12.00
C PRO A 47 -0.77 3.12 -11.12
N TYR A 48 0.11 3.61 -10.26
CA TYR A 48 0.96 2.78 -9.42
C TYR A 48 1.26 3.41 -8.05
N VAL A 49 1.73 2.55 -7.14
CA VAL A 49 2.38 2.94 -5.88
C VAL A 49 3.78 2.32 -5.83
N GLU A 50 4.69 2.93 -5.08
CA GLU A 50 5.99 2.34 -4.77
C GLU A 50 6.19 2.24 -3.26
N LEU A 51 6.66 1.06 -2.83
CA LEU A 51 6.96 0.75 -1.45
C LEU A 51 8.47 0.57 -1.26
N PHE A 52 9.02 1.06 -0.16
CA PHE A 52 10.26 0.54 0.40
C PHE A 52 9.93 -0.66 1.29
N LEU A 53 10.57 -1.80 1.00
CA LEU A 53 10.32 -3.03 1.75
C LEU A 53 11.18 -3.08 3.02
N PRO A 54 10.70 -3.70 4.11
CA PRO A 54 11.48 -3.86 5.34
C PRO A 54 12.80 -4.61 5.16
N ALA A 55 12.82 -5.59 4.24
CA ALA A 55 14.02 -6.34 3.88
C ALA A 55 15.02 -5.55 2.99
N GLY A 56 14.69 -4.30 2.65
CA GLY A 56 15.43 -3.48 1.71
C GLY A 56 14.90 -3.58 0.28
N GLY A 57 15.20 -2.56 -0.52
CA GLY A 57 14.75 -2.46 -1.91
C GLY A 57 13.38 -1.79 -2.08
N ARG A 58 13.02 -1.58 -3.35
CA ARG A 58 11.76 -0.95 -3.75
C ARG A 58 10.89 -1.90 -4.56
N ARG A 59 9.57 -1.80 -4.40
CA ARG A 59 8.58 -2.52 -5.20
C ARG A 59 7.57 -1.54 -5.79
N LYS A 60 7.46 -1.51 -7.12
CA LYS A 60 6.41 -0.80 -7.85
C LYS A 60 5.22 -1.74 -8.07
N ILE A 61 4.02 -1.27 -7.73
CA ILE A 61 2.79 -2.06 -7.79
C ILE A 61 1.74 -1.25 -8.54
N GLU A 62 1.15 -1.82 -9.58
CA GLU A 62 0.03 -1.21 -10.28
C GLU A 62 -1.22 -1.19 -9.40
N VAL A 63 -1.92 -0.06 -9.36
CA VAL A 63 -3.14 0.11 -8.55
C VAL A 63 -4.22 -0.88 -8.94
N ALA A 64 -4.29 -1.29 -10.21
CA ALA A 64 -5.23 -2.30 -10.70
C ALA A 64 -5.03 -3.69 -10.04
N ARG A 65 -3.85 -3.95 -9.45
CA ARG A 65 -3.57 -5.19 -8.72
C ARG A 65 -3.83 -5.05 -7.22
N ILE A 66 -4.17 -3.87 -6.72
CA ILE A 66 -4.38 -3.60 -5.30
C ILE A 66 -5.86 -3.73 -4.96
N GLU A 67 -6.16 -4.51 -3.94
CA GLU A 67 -7.50 -4.66 -3.39
C GLU A 67 -7.74 -3.65 -2.25
N SER A 68 -6.76 -3.45 -1.36
CA SER A 68 -6.85 -2.49 -0.26
C SER A 68 -5.48 -2.05 0.24
N VAL A 69 -5.45 -0.89 0.91
CA VAL A 69 -4.27 -0.39 1.63
C VAL A 69 -4.69 -0.02 3.05
N ALA A 70 -4.05 -0.64 4.03
CA ALA A 70 -4.29 -0.41 5.45
C ALA A 70 -3.07 0.26 6.09
N LEU A 71 -3.32 1.24 6.96
CA LEU A 71 -2.27 1.82 7.78
C LEU A 71 -1.83 0.79 8.81
N THR A 72 -0.56 0.42 8.80
CA THR A 72 -0.02 -0.52 9.77
C THR A 72 0.42 0.29 10.98
N GLY A 73 -0.54 0.56 11.87
CA GLY A 73 -0.24 1.14 13.17
C GLY A 73 0.80 0.30 13.94
N ARG A 74 1.34 0.88 15.01
CA ARG A 74 2.40 0.36 15.91
C ARG A 74 2.16 -1.05 16.52
N ASP A 75 1.17 -1.80 16.04
CA ASP A 75 0.72 -3.11 16.53
C ASP A 75 0.88 -4.25 15.50
N HIS A 76 1.75 -4.12 14.49
CA HIS A 76 2.26 -5.34 13.82
C HIS A 76 3.57 -5.76 14.48
N ALA A 77 3.46 -6.15 15.74
CA ALA A 77 4.46 -6.98 16.37
C ALA A 77 4.63 -8.25 15.53
N ALA A 78 5.89 -8.47 15.12
CA ALA A 78 6.44 -9.67 14.50
C ALA A 78 5.57 -10.95 14.52
N LYS A 79 5.26 -11.50 13.34
CA LYS A 79 5.33 -12.95 13.08
C LYS A 79 5.14 -13.24 11.59
N GLY A 80 6.01 -14.07 11.03
CA GLY A 80 5.78 -14.67 9.71
C GLY A 80 7.00 -14.95 8.84
N ALA A 81 8.20 -15.12 9.40
CA ALA A 81 9.18 -15.99 8.78
C ALA A 81 8.93 -17.39 9.35
N SER A 82 8.35 -18.27 8.52
CA SER A 82 8.33 -19.72 8.71
C SER A 82 8.98 -20.35 7.49
#